data_AF-A0A833RGL9-F1
#
_entry.id   AF-A0A833RGL9-F1
#
_cell.length_a   1.000
_cell.length_b   1.000
_cell.length_c   1.000
_cell.angle_alpha   90.00
_cell.angle_beta   90.00
_cell.angle_gamma   90.00
#
_symmetry.space_group_name_H-M   'P 1'
#
loop_
_entity.id
_entity.type
_entity.pdbx_description
1 polymer ?
#
loop_
_entity_poly.entity_id
_entity_poly.type
_entity_poly.pdbx_seq_one_letter_code
_entity_poly.pdbx_strand_id
1 'polypeptide(L)'
;MPHSNKLMTLPQERGLQPMYRLILLCLILFIPLAFLYYKQDPERHFRVPSVVHSSTSRVAICLVGGARRFELTGPTILKHVLTVLPEADLFVHSNLDENSFKLSLLRSAPRVTEVRIRRPMVLNETEEQRRLLAAGSSPNGIQGLLQYFDLVEGCLDMIGAQESRYSFKYEWIVRARVDGYWTGPLDMKTFKLGSYVVPEGSSFGGLNDRLGIGNRSFSAVALSRLSLLSRLSSAGFHNLNSESAFNTQLSLFNISSVQLKFPFCILSDRKFGYPPKSAGTPVASISSPGPLSGTYCRPCIPICKGKCLEELGLDSLKWWSWIEWRNGSLELCDARLPWQEDWEEIFDKDAGIAAANARLRVKEMNIDECVQEVEGLKRKAERWNGPDPIEICNFAYHKLNKNLED
;
A
#
# COMPACT_ATOMS: atom_id res chain seq x y z
N MET A 1 -63.90 2.27 -74.30
CA MET A 1 -64.87 3.20 -73.68
C MET A 1 -65.95 2.39 -72.97
N PRO A 2 -66.49 2.75 -71.80
CA PRO A 2 -65.90 3.44 -70.64
C PRO A 2 -66.07 2.65 -69.30
N HIS A 3 -65.38 3.14 -68.26
CA HIS A 3 -65.62 3.08 -66.80
C HIS A 3 -66.18 1.84 -66.08
N SER A 4 -65.40 1.35 -65.09
CA SER A 4 -65.86 1.21 -63.69
C SER A 4 -64.68 0.98 -62.73
N ASN A 5 -64.38 1.96 -61.87
CA ASN A 5 -63.46 1.84 -60.73
C ASN A 5 -64.24 1.38 -59.50
N LYS A 6 -63.85 0.27 -58.88
CA LYS A 6 -64.40 -0.22 -57.61
C LYS A 6 -63.71 0.46 -56.43
N LEU A 7 -64.52 1.07 -55.58
CA LEU A 7 -64.20 1.44 -54.20
C LEU A 7 -63.82 0.19 -53.39
N MET A 8 -62.76 0.29 -52.59
CA MET A 8 -62.57 -0.52 -51.39
C MET A 8 -62.23 0.39 -50.22
N THR A 9 -63.10 0.34 -49.23
CA THR A 9 -63.10 1.07 -47.95
C THR A 9 -62.09 0.45 -46.98
N LEU A 10 -61.26 1.30 -46.34
CA LEU A 10 -60.46 0.94 -45.15
C LEU A 10 -61.20 1.37 -43.87
N PRO A 11 -61.15 0.57 -42.79
CA PRO A 11 -61.89 0.84 -41.55
C PRO A 11 -61.12 1.74 -40.57
N GLN A 12 -61.79 2.81 -40.18
CA GLN A 12 -61.91 3.41 -38.84
C GLN A 12 -60.92 2.97 -37.75
N GLU A 13 -59.97 3.86 -37.41
CA GLU A 13 -59.12 3.78 -36.21
C GLU A 13 -59.97 3.89 -34.94
N ARG A 14 -59.84 2.91 -34.03
CA ARG A 14 -60.27 3.02 -32.63
C ARG A 14 -59.07 2.83 -31.71
N GLY A 15 -58.79 3.88 -30.94
CA GLY A 15 -58.61 3.79 -29.49
C GLY A 15 -57.33 3.13 -28.98
N LEU A 16 -56.22 3.86 -28.96
CA LEU A 16 -55.07 3.56 -28.10
C LEU A 16 -54.52 4.83 -27.44
N GLN A 17 -55.37 5.59 -26.74
CA GLN A 17 -54.96 6.85 -26.09
C GLN A 17 -55.15 6.98 -24.56
N PRO A 18 -55.92 6.15 -23.82
CA PRO A 18 -56.00 6.36 -22.37
C PRO A 18 -54.90 5.64 -21.56
N MET A 19 -54.28 4.58 -22.09
CA MET A 19 -53.29 3.78 -21.34
C MET A 19 -51.92 4.46 -21.23
N TYR A 20 -51.45 5.13 -22.30
CA TYR A 20 -50.16 5.82 -22.30
C TYR A 20 -50.14 7.05 -21.37
N ARG A 21 -51.26 7.75 -21.21
CA ARG A 21 -51.35 8.88 -20.27
C ARG A 21 -51.27 8.42 -18.81
N LEU A 22 -51.82 7.26 -18.47
CA LEU A 22 -51.74 6.72 -17.11
C LEU A 22 -50.31 6.25 -16.76
N ILE A 23 -49.63 5.60 -17.72
CA ILE A 23 -48.24 5.14 -17.53
C ILE A 23 -47.27 6.33 -17.39
N LEU A 24 -47.46 7.39 -18.19
CA LEU A 24 -46.61 8.58 -18.12
C LEU A 24 -46.85 9.37 -16.81
N LEU A 25 -48.09 9.45 -16.32
CA LEU A 25 -48.42 10.05 -15.03
C LEU A 25 -47.83 9.25 -13.85
N CYS A 26 -47.84 7.91 -13.92
CA CYS A 26 -47.17 7.07 -12.92
C CYS A 26 -45.65 7.29 -12.91
N LEU A 27 -44.99 7.40 -14.07
CA LEU A 27 -43.54 7.64 -14.13
C LEU A 27 -43.17 9.03 -13.58
N ILE A 28 -43.97 10.06 -13.87
CA ILE A 28 -43.71 11.43 -13.37
C ILE A 28 -43.94 11.55 -11.85
N LEU A 29 -44.86 10.74 -11.27
CA LEU A 29 -45.12 10.75 -9.83
C LEU A 29 -44.19 9.82 -9.03
N PHE A 30 -43.71 8.71 -9.60
CA PHE A 30 -42.84 7.76 -8.88
C PHE A 30 -41.34 8.11 -8.95
N ILE A 31 -40.86 8.83 -9.98
CA ILE A 31 -39.45 9.21 -10.08
C ILE A 31 -39.02 10.21 -8.96
N PRO A 32 -39.82 11.23 -8.59
CA PRO A 32 -39.46 12.14 -7.49
C PRO A 32 -39.55 11.46 -6.12
N LEU A 33 -40.47 10.51 -5.93
CA LEU A 33 -40.63 9.74 -4.69
C LEU A 33 -39.50 8.73 -4.49
N ALA A 34 -39.02 8.09 -5.57
CA ALA A 34 -37.82 7.26 -5.52
C ALA A 34 -36.57 8.09 -5.21
N PHE A 35 -36.46 9.32 -5.75
CA PHE A 35 -35.35 10.23 -5.41
C PHE A 35 -35.41 10.78 -3.98
N LEU A 36 -36.60 10.99 -3.42
CA LEU A 36 -36.76 11.37 -2.01
C LEU A 36 -36.52 10.20 -1.06
N TYR A 37 -36.86 8.97 -1.45
CA TYR A 37 -36.55 7.76 -0.66
C TYR A 37 -35.05 7.39 -0.73
N TYR A 38 -34.36 7.69 -1.84
CA TYR A 38 -32.92 7.42 -2.00
C TYR A 38 -32.02 8.47 -1.34
N LYS A 39 -32.57 9.60 -0.88
CA LYS A 39 -31.80 10.68 -0.23
C LYS A 39 -31.72 10.57 1.29
N GLN A 40 -32.16 9.44 1.86
CA GLN A 40 -32.11 9.20 3.30
C GLN A 40 -31.40 7.86 3.55
N ASP A 41 -30.15 8.00 4.01
CA ASP A 41 -29.34 7.02 4.77
C ASP A 41 -28.27 6.18 4.02
N PRO A 42 -27.01 6.68 3.92
CA PRO A 42 -25.83 5.84 3.67
C PRO A 42 -25.08 5.46 4.97
N GLU A 43 -25.74 5.40 6.12
CA GLU A 43 -25.18 4.95 7.41
C GLU A 43 -25.88 3.66 7.88
N ARG A 44 -25.95 2.65 7.01
CA ARG A 44 -26.08 1.27 7.52
C ARG A 44 -24.76 0.90 8.19
N HIS A 45 -24.68 1.20 9.48
CA HIS A 45 -23.71 0.62 10.40
C HIS A 45 -23.64 -0.88 10.20
N PHE A 46 -22.58 -1.31 9.52
CA PHE A 46 -22.12 -2.69 9.58
C PHE A 46 -21.66 -2.93 11.02
N ARG A 47 -22.55 -3.46 11.87
CA ARG A 47 -22.16 -3.97 13.18
C ARG A 47 -21.26 -5.18 12.97
N VAL A 48 -19.97 -4.91 12.85
CA VAL A 48 -18.91 -5.89 13.09
C VAL A 48 -19.12 -6.42 14.52
N PRO A 49 -19.12 -7.74 14.74
CA PRO A 49 -19.12 -8.30 16.09
C PRO A 49 -17.96 -7.68 16.88
N SER A 50 -18.31 -6.95 17.93
CA SER A 50 -17.39 -6.33 18.86
C SER A 50 -16.57 -7.42 19.57
N VAL A 51 -15.40 -7.72 19.02
CA VAL A 51 -14.29 -8.13 19.88
C VAL A 51 -13.92 -6.88 20.65
N VAL A 52 -14.08 -6.94 21.97
CA VAL A 52 -13.77 -5.86 22.90
C VAL A 52 -12.27 -5.56 22.81
N HIS A 53 -11.88 -4.67 21.91
CA HIS A 53 -10.69 -3.86 22.10
C HIS A 53 -11.14 -2.72 23.00
N SER A 54 -10.55 -2.64 24.19
CA SER A 54 -10.70 -1.46 25.03
C SER A 54 -10.34 -0.23 24.20
N SER A 55 -11.15 0.82 24.23
CA SER A 55 -10.95 2.13 23.59
C SER A 55 -9.75 2.91 24.16
N THR A 56 -8.71 2.21 24.64
CA THR A 56 -7.60 2.73 25.43
C THR A 56 -6.22 2.29 24.93
N SER A 57 -6.13 1.29 24.05
CA SER A 57 -4.84 0.83 23.50
C SER A 57 -4.27 1.84 22.52
N ARG A 58 -3.17 2.50 22.90
CA ARG A 58 -2.48 3.48 22.04
C ARG A 58 -1.67 2.76 20.97
N VAL A 59 -1.98 3.03 19.71
CA VAL A 59 -1.29 2.44 18.54
C VAL A 59 -0.48 3.52 17.83
N ALA A 60 0.77 3.21 17.52
CA ALA A 60 1.58 3.98 16.57
C ALA A 60 1.63 3.26 15.23
N ILE A 61 1.40 3.97 14.14
CA ILE A 61 1.59 3.48 12.77
C ILE A 61 2.78 4.23 12.18
N CYS A 62 3.83 3.52 11.75
CA CYS A 62 4.95 4.12 11.04
C CYS A 62 4.99 3.69 9.58
N LEU A 63 4.90 4.65 8.66
CA LEU A 63 5.10 4.46 7.23
C LEU A 63 6.54 4.81 6.86
N VAL A 64 7.25 3.85 6.25
CA VAL A 64 8.67 4.00 5.88
C VAL A 64 8.93 3.77 4.41
N GLY A 65 9.91 4.50 3.86
CA GLY A 65 10.40 4.31 2.49
C GLY A 65 10.01 5.45 1.54
N GLY A 66 10.48 5.36 0.30
CA GLY A 66 10.26 6.38 -0.72
C GLY A 66 8.88 6.32 -1.37
N ALA A 67 8.36 7.48 -1.76
CA ALA A 67 6.99 7.66 -2.25
C ALA A 67 6.80 7.43 -3.76
N ARG A 68 7.61 6.57 -4.39
CA ARG A 68 7.72 6.42 -5.86
C ARG A 68 6.39 6.28 -6.60
N ARG A 69 5.50 5.45 -6.06
CA ARG A 69 4.14 5.18 -6.58
C ARG A 69 3.07 5.48 -5.55
N PHE A 70 3.31 6.46 -4.68
CA PHE A 70 2.42 6.74 -3.57
C PHE A 70 1.06 7.31 -4.01
N GLU A 71 0.98 7.84 -5.23
CA GLU A 71 -0.28 8.17 -5.89
C GLU A 71 -1.20 6.96 -6.11
N LEU A 72 -0.62 5.74 -6.14
CA LEU A 72 -1.33 4.48 -6.31
C LEU A 72 -1.55 3.77 -4.97
N THR A 73 -0.57 3.83 -4.07
CA THR A 73 -0.61 3.09 -2.79
C THR A 73 -1.23 3.90 -1.65
N GLY A 74 -0.97 5.21 -1.59
CA GLY A 74 -1.44 6.10 -0.54
C GLY A 74 -2.95 6.05 -0.29
N PRO A 75 -3.81 6.11 -1.32
CA PRO A 75 -5.26 5.98 -1.15
C PRO A 75 -5.67 4.67 -0.49
N THR A 76 -5.02 3.56 -0.86
CA THR A 76 -5.31 2.24 -0.27
C THR A 76 -4.83 2.12 1.17
N ILE A 77 -3.64 2.66 1.49
CA ILE A 77 -3.12 2.73 2.87
C ILE A 77 -4.06 3.57 3.74
N LEU A 78 -4.51 4.72 3.25
CA LEU A 78 -5.46 5.56 3.96
C LEU A 78 -6.74 4.78 4.30
N LYS A 79 -7.35 4.15 3.29
CA LYS A 79 -8.62 3.42 3.40
C LYS A 79 -8.54 2.14 4.25
N HIS A 80 -7.45 1.39 4.12
CA HIS A 80 -7.36 0.03 4.65
C HIS A 80 -6.51 -0.09 5.92
N VAL A 81 -5.68 0.91 6.22
CA VAL A 81 -4.82 0.90 7.41
C VAL A 81 -5.18 2.05 8.34
N LEU A 82 -5.15 3.29 7.83
CA LEU A 82 -5.25 4.48 8.68
C LEU A 82 -6.68 4.75 9.17
N THR A 83 -7.70 4.60 8.32
CA THR A 83 -9.11 4.80 8.72
C THR A 83 -9.68 3.64 9.52
N VAL A 84 -9.05 2.46 9.47
CA VAL A 84 -9.41 1.31 10.32
C VAL A 84 -8.94 1.55 11.77
N LEU A 85 -7.88 2.35 11.95
CA LEU A 85 -7.32 2.73 13.23
C LEU A 85 -7.31 4.27 13.38
N PRO A 86 -8.48 4.93 13.43
CA PRO A 86 -8.56 6.39 13.33
C PRO A 86 -7.90 7.12 14.51
N GLU A 87 -7.79 6.45 15.67
CA GLU A 87 -7.13 6.99 16.86
C GLU A 87 -5.61 6.74 16.88
N ALA A 88 -5.06 6.01 15.91
CA ALA A 88 -3.63 5.73 15.88
C ALA A 88 -2.81 6.98 15.50
N ASP A 89 -1.64 7.11 16.14
CA ASP A 89 -0.68 8.16 15.82
C ASP A 89 0.13 7.75 14.59
N LEU A 90 0.03 8.54 13.52
CA LEU A 90 0.76 8.31 12.28
C LEU A 90 2.12 9.01 12.30
N PHE A 91 3.16 8.21 12.05
CA PHE A 91 4.53 8.62 11.86
C PHE A 91 4.94 8.31 10.41
N VAL A 92 5.56 9.27 9.73
CA VAL A 92 6.03 9.09 8.34
C VAL A 92 7.53 9.36 8.30
N HIS A 93 8.32 8.39 7.85
CA HIS A 93 9.78 8.54 7.72
C HIS A 93 10.23 8.19 6.30
N SER A 94 10.63 9.21 5.55
CA SER A 94 11.09 9.07 4.15
C SER A 94 12.38 9.85 3.93
N ASN A 95 13.12 9.44 2.90
CA ASN A 95 14.14 10.29 2.31
C ASN A 95 13.50 11.29 1.34
N LEU A 96 14.13 12.45 1.18
CA LEU A 96 13.80 13.45 0.17
C LEU A 96 14.22 12.94 -1.20
N ASP A 97 13.27 12.89 -2.12
CA ASP A 97 13.43 12.56 -3.52
C ASP A 97 12.35 13.27 -4.37
N GLU A 98 12.39 13.06 -5.69
CA GLU A 98 11.43 13.65 -6.62
C GLU A 98 9.98 13.22 -6.41
N ASN A 99 9.73 12.20 -5.58
CA ASN A 99 8.40 11.68 -5.30
C ASN A 99 7.89 12.07 -3.91
N SER A 100 8.72 12.71 -3.08
CA SER A 100 8.40 13.01 -1.69
C SER A 100 7.16 13.89 -1.53
N PHE A 101 6.88 14.77 -2.50
CA PHE A 101 5.68 15.59 -2.52
C PHE A 101 4.37 14.77 -2.52
N LYS A 102 4.40 13.55 -3.06
CA LYS A 102 3.23 12.67 -3.13
C LYS A 102 2.73 12.26 -1.74
N LEU A 103 3.59 12.29 -0.71
CA LEU A 103 3.20 12.06 0.68
C LEU A 103 2.11 13.04 1.15
N SER A 104 1.95 14.20 0.48
CA SER A 104 0.85 15.15 0.73
C SER A 104 -0.55 14.50 0.71
N LEU A 105 -0.74 13.37 0.04
CA LEU A 105 -1.97 12.58 0.09
C LEU A 105 -2.36 12.16 1.52
N LEU A 106 -1.39 12.06 2.45
CA LEU A 106 -1.62 11.78 3.86
C LEU A 106 -2.25 12.94 4.63
N ARG A 107 -2.45 14.13 4.04
CA ARG A 107 -3.18 15.23 4.69
C ARG A 107 -4.61 14.83 5.07
N SER A 108 -5.16 13.84 4.36
CA SER A 108 -6.49 13.26 4.61
C SER A 108 -6.48 12.15 5.68
N ALA A 109 -5.33 11.80 6.25
CA ALA A 109 -5.25 10.85 7.35
C ALA A 109 -6.01 11.37 8.59
N PRO A 110 -6.65 10.49 9.38
CA PRO A 110 -7.36 10.89 10.60
C PRO A 110 -6.46 11.71 11.53
N ARG A 111 -5.27 11.19 11.84
CA ARG A 111 -4.25 11.81 12.69
C ARG A 111 -2.88 11.73 12.03
N VAL A 112 -2.07 12.77 12.19
CA VAL A 112 -0.69 12.85 11.71
C VAL A 112 0.18 13.44 12.82
N THR A 113 1.08 12.64 13.37
CA THR A 113 1.86 13.03 14.56
C THR A 113 3.19 13.64 14.15
N GLU A 114 4.05 12.90 13.46
CA GLU A 114 5.32 13.43 12.95
C GLU A 114 5.55 13.00 11.51
N VAL A 115 5.90 13.95 10.66
CA VAL A 115 6.40 13.70 9.31
C VAL A 115 7.88 14.08 9.29
N ARG A 116 8.73 13.11 8.97
CA ARG A 116 10.17 13.26 8.83
C ARG A 116 10.60 12.94 7.41
N ILE A 117 11.02 13.97 6.67
CA ILE A 117 11.56 13.86 5.31
C ILE A 117 13.00 14.35 5.35
N ARG A 118 13.98 13.45 5.27
CA ARG A 118 15.41 13.82 5.38
C ARG A 118 16.11 13.73 4.04
N ARG A 119 17.08 14.61 3.80
CA ARG A 119 17.99 14.42 2.66
C ARG A 119 18.76 13.11 2.87
N PRO A 120 18.81 12.21 1.87
CA PRO A 120 19.56 10.97 2.00
C PRO A 120 21.03 11.30 2.24
N MET A 121 21.62 10.68 3.26
CA MET A 121 23.04 10.84 3.61
C MET A 121 23.72 9.48 3.48
N VAL A 122 24.87 9.43 2.82
CA VAL A 122 25.68 8.19 2.77
C VAL A 122 26.06 7.80 4.19
N LEU A 123 25.75 6.55 4.56
CA LEU A 123 26.08 6.03 5.89
C LEU A 123 27.48 5.41 5.82
N ASN A 124 28.29 5.65 6.85
CA ASN A 124 29.63 5.06 6.92
C ASN A 124 29.54 3.54 7.01
N GLU A 125 30.04 2.84 5.98
CA GLU A 125 30.12 1.38 5.97
C GLU A 125 31.37 0.89 6.71
N THR A 126 31.17 0.20 7.83
CA THR A 126 32.26 -0.47 8.54
C THR A 126 32.60 -1.81 7.88
N GLU A 127 33.82 -2.31 8.09
CA GLU A 127 34.21 -3.65 7.63
C GLU A 127 33.33 -4.75 8.25
N GLU A 128 32.88 -4.55 9.49
CA GLU A 128 31.94 -5.44 10.18
C GLU A 128 30.60 -5.52 9.42
N GLN A 129 30.03 -4.36 9.04
CA GLN A 129 28.79 -4.31 8.27
C GLN A 129 28.94 -4.98 6.90
N ARG A 130 30.08 -4.81 6.23
CA ARG A 130 30.34 -5.45 4.92
C ARG A 130 30.47 -6.97 5.01
N ARG A 131 30.99 -7.50 6.13
CA ARG A 131 31.01 -8.95 6.38
C ARG A 131 29.66 -9.48 6.80
N LEU A 132 28.92 -8.71 7.60
CA LEU A 132 27.61 -9.09 8.10
C LEU A 132 26.55 -9.12 7.01
N LEU A 133 26.51 -8.11 6.13
CA LEU A 133 25.43 -7.90 5.18
C LEU A 133 25.79 -8.32 3.75
N ALA A 134 24.84 -8.95 3.06
CA ALA A 134 24.98 -9.35 1.67
C ALA A 134 24.48 -8.25 0.72
N ALA A 135 25.38 -7.73 -0.13
CA ALA A 135 25.04 -6.70 -1.12
C ALA A 135 24.14 -7.21 -2.26
N GLY A 136 24.30 -8.48 -2.67
CA GLY A 136 23.82 -8.97 -3.97
C GLY A 136 22.30 -9.00 -4.19
N SER A 137 21.50 -8.88 -3.14
CA SER A 137 20.03 -8.86 -3.21
C SER A 137 19.41 -7.49 -2.96
N SER A 138 20.21 -6.49 -2.60
CA SER A 138 19.75 -5.14 -2.24
C SER A 138 19.94 -4.15 -3.40
N PRO A 139 18.91 -3.32 -3.71
CA PRO A 139 19.10 -2.15 -4.56
C PRO A 139 20.20 -1.25 -3.97
N ASN A 140 21.21 -0.88 -4.74
CA ASN A 140 22.37 -0.09 -4.28
C ASN A 140 23.25 -0.79 -3.22
N GLY A 141 23.23 -2.13 -3.16
CA GLY A 141 24.13 -2.91 -2.31
C GLY A 141 23.94 -2.63 -0.81
N ILE A 142 25.05 -2.59 -0.07
CA ILE A 142 25.06 -2.41 1.39
C ILE A 142 24.52 -1.03 1.77
N GLN A 143 24.89 0.04 1.05
CA GLN A 143 24.29 1.37 1.26
C GLN A 143 22.76 1.30 1.25
N GLY A 144 22.16 0.64 0.26
CA GLY A 144 20.71 0.52 0.18
C GLY A 144 20.08 -0.14 1.42
N LEU A 145 20.73 -1.17 1.97
CA LEU A 145 20.29 -1.82 3.21
C LEU A 145 20.40 -0.87 4.41
N LEU A 146 21.55 -0.20 4.56
CA LEU A 146 21.78 0.71 5.67
C LEU A 146 20.80 1.89 5.65
N GLN A 147 20.55 2.48 4.47
CA GLN A 147 19.54 3.54 4.31
C GLN A 147 18.15 3.06 4.72
N TYR A 148 17.76 1.85 4.30
CA TYR A 148 16.48 1.28 4.68
C TYR A 148 16.41 1.02 6.19
N PHE A 149 17.48 0.47 6.79
CA PHE A 149 17.53 0.23 8.23
C PHE A 149 17.46 1.53 9.04
N ASP A 150 18.10 2.60 8.56
CA ASP A 150 18.01 3.96 9.14
C ASP A 150 16.57 4.50 9.13
N LEU A 151 15.86 4.33 8.01
CA LEU A 151 14.45 4.72 7.91
C LEU A 151 13.58 3.95 8.90
N VAL A 152 13.81 2.65 9.03
CA VAL A 152 13.06 1.77 9.94
C VAL A 152 13.36 2.10 11.40
N GLU A 153 14.62 2.29 11.75
CA GLU A 153 15.03 2.61 13.13
C GLU A 153 14.60 4.01 13.54
N GLY A 154 14.65 4.99 12.63
CA GLY A 154 14.18 6.34 12.92
C GLY A 154 12.69 6.42 13.27
N CYS A 155 11.87 5.41 12.93
CA CYS A 155 10.51 5.30 13.47
C CYS A 155 10.51 5.16 14.99
N LEU A 156 11.43 4.38 15.56
CA LEU A 156 11.53 4.22 17.02
C LEU A 156 11.91 5.54 17.68
N ASP A 157 12.76 6.35 17.05
CA ASP A 157 13.12 7.67 17.57
C ASP A 157 11.91 8.60 17.61
N MET A 158 11.13 8.64 16.53
CA MET A 158 9.91 9.45 16.44
C MET A 158 8.87 9.03 17.48
N ILE A 159 8.62 7.72 17.57
CA ILE A 159 7.71 7.13 18.55
C ILE A 159 8.19 7.41 19.98
N GLY A 160 9.48 7.19 20.26
CA GLY A 160 10.07 7.41 21.58
C GLY A 160 10.06 8.89 22.00
N ALA A 161 10.25 9.82 21.05
CA ALA A 161 10.13 11.24 21.29
C ALA A 161 8.70 11.64 21.69
N GLN A 162 7.69 11.10 20.99
CA GLN A 162 6.29 11.34 21.32
C GLN A 162 5.91 10.76 22.69
N GLU A 163 6.30 9.51 22.95
CA GLU A 163 6.12 8.85 24.25
C GLU A 163 6.70 9.68 25.40
N SER A 164 7.90 10.21 25.21
CA SER A 164 8.60 11.02 26.23
C SER A 164 7.94 12.38 26.43
N ARG A 165 7.49 13.02 25.35
CA ARG A 165 6.87 14.36 25.38
C ARG A 165 5.55 14.37 26.17
N TYR A 166 4.76 13.32 26.02
CA TYR A 166 3.43 13.23 26.63
C TYR A 166 3.35 12.21 27.76
N SER A 167 4.51 11.70 28.21
CA SER A 167 4.62 10.77 29.34
C SER A 167 3.71 9.56 29.24
N PHE A 168 3.66 8.92 28.07
CA PHE A 168 2.92 7.68 27.84
C PHE A 168 3.77 6.66 27.08
N LYS A 169 3.30 5.41 26.99
CA LYS A 169 3.85 4.39 26.10
C LYS A 169 2.80 3.90 25.13
N TYR A 170 3.22 3.69 23.88
CA TYR A 170 2.36 2.97 22.95
C TYR A 170 2.25 1.52 23.43
N GLU A 171 1.09 0.93 23.21
CA GLU A 171 0.91 -0.50 23.46
C GLU A 171 1.36 -1.28 22.23
N TRP A 172 1.01 -0.79 21.04
CA TRP A 172 1.26 -1.45 19.76
C TRP A 172 1.94 -0.52 18.76
N ILE A 173 2.81 -1.10 17.94
CA ILE A 173 3.43 -0.43 16.81
C ILE A 173 3.16 -1.26 15.55
N VAL A 174 2.62 -0.61 14.54
CA VAL A 174 2.47 -1.13 13.17
C VAL A 174 3.50 -0.41 12.31
N ARG A 175 4.42 -1.14 11.69
CA ARG A 175 5.35 -0.58 10.70
C ARG A 175 4.98 -1.12 9.33
N ALA A 176 4.75 -0.24 8.36
CA ALA A 176 4.44 -0.61 6.99
C ALA A 176 5.28 0.20 5.99
N ARG A 177 5.45 -0.34 4.79
CA ARG A 177 6.11 0.38 3.69
C ARG A 177 5.15 1.32 2.98
N VAL A 178 5.68 2.44 2.50
CA VAL A 178 4.96 3.46 1.71
C VAL A 178 4.49 2.88 0.36
N ASP A 179 5.20 1.92 -0.21
CA ASP A 179 4.86 1.25 -1.48
C ASP A 179 3.92 0.04 -1.34
N GLY A 180 3.24 -0.11 -0.19
CA GLY A 180 2.24 -1.15 0.02
C GLY A 180 0.88 -0.81 -0.58
N TYR A 181 0.45 -1.56 -1.60
CA TYR A 181 -0.91 -1.51 -2.16
C TYR A 181 -1.82 -2.49 -1.39
N TRP A 182 -2.89 -1.98 -0.79
CA TRP A 182 -3.82 -2.76 0.04
C TRP A 182 -5.15 -3.03 -0.69
N THR A 183 -5.58 -4.29 -0.71
CA THR A 183 -6.86 -4.72 -1.29
C THR A 183 -7.94 -4.96 -0.23
N GLY A 184 -7.58 -4.95 1.05
CA GLY A 184 -8.49 -5.18 2.17
C GLY A 184 -7.98 -4.56 3.48
N PRO A 185 -8.86 -4.42 4.49
CA PRO A 185 -8.51 -3.75 5.74
C PRO A 185 -7.50 -4.55 6.58
N LEU A 186 -6.70 -3.85 7.37
CA LEU A 186 -5.90 -4.44 8.44
C LEU A 186 -6.82 -5.03 9.51
N ASP A 187 -6.76 -6.36 9.73
CA ASP A 187 -7.62 -7.04 10.70
C ASP A 187 -7.10 -6.85 12.14
N MET A 188 -7.98 -6.46 13.07
CA MET A 188 -7.62 -6.31 14.49
C MET A 188 -7.14 -7.62 15.14
N LYS A 189 -7.44 -8.77 14.56
CA LYS A 189 -6.91 -10.07 15.04
C LYS A 189 -5.39 -10.22 14.87
N THR A 190 -4.74 -9.31 14.13
CA THR A 190 -3.29 -9.32 13.91
C THR A 190 -2.50 -8.80 15.11
N PHE A 191 -3.14 -8.13 16.07
CA PHE A 191 -2.51 -7.69 17.32
C PHE A 191 -2.41 -8.89 18.29
N LYS A 192 -1.29 -9.62 18.24
CA LYS A 192 -1.05 -10.84 19.03
C LYS A 192 -0.12 -10.57 20.20
N LEU A 193 -0.60 -10.80 21.41
CA LEU A 193 0.23 -10.67 22.62
C LEU A 193 1.36 -11.72 22.61
N GLY A 194 2.56 -11.32 23.03
CA GLY A 194 3.70 -12.21 23.15
C GLY A 194 4.31 -12.66 21.82
N SER A 195 3.99 -12.00 20.70
CA SER A 195 4.58 -12.31 19.39
C SER A 195 4.72 -11.06 18.52
N TYR A 196 5.72 -11.06 17.65
CA TYR A 196 5.88 -10.08 16.58
C TYR A 196 5.29 -10.66 15.30
N VAL A 197 4.27 -10.01 14.76
CA VAL A 197 3.53 -10.50 13.60
C VAL A 197 4.13 -9.95 12.33
N VAL A 198 4.37 -10.83 11.37
CA VAL A 198 4.90 -10.54 10.03
C VAL A 198 4.04 -11.20 8.95
N PRO A 199 4.09 -10.78 7.68
CA PRO A 199 3.42 -11.48 6.61
C PRO A 199 4.01 -12.87 6.35
N GLU A 200 3.18 -13.79 5.89
CA GLU A 200 3.64 -15.09 5.37
C GLU A 200 4.27 -14.97 3.98
N GLY A 201 5.21 -15.87 3.67
CA GLY A 201 5.84 -15.94 2.35
C GLY A 201 6.73 -14.73 2.05
N SER A 202 7.23 -14.64 0.82
CA SER A 202 8.16 -13.59 0.37
C SER A 202 9.28 -13.33 1.38
N SER A 203 9.85 -14.42 1.91
CA SER A 203 10.75 -14.43 3.07
C SER A 203 12.21 -14.22 2.73
N PHE A 204 12.62 -14.44 1.48
CA PHE A 204 14.00 -14.33 0.95
C PHE A 204 15.04 -14.98 1.87
N GLY A 205 14.73 -16.15 2.44
CA GLY A 205 15.62 -16.87 3.37
C GLY A 205 15.52 -16.44 4.83
N GLY A 206 14.55 -15.60 5.20
CA GLY A 206 14.35 -15.11 6.56
C GLY A 206 12.87 -14.87 6.90
N LEU A 207 12.54 -13.66 7.35
CA LEU A 207 11.16 -13.23 7.63
C LEU A 207 10.81 -12.02 6.78
N ASN A 208 9.58 -12.02 6.24
CA ASN A 208 9.07 -10.91 5.45
C ASN A 208 9.00 -9.64 6.29
N ASP A 209 9.86 -8.68 5.97
CA ASP A 209 10.05 -7.47 6.76
C ASP A 209 9.23 -6.28 6.22
N ARG A 210 8.28 -6.50 5.32
CA ARG A 210 7.54 -5.44 4.61
C ARG A 210 6.41 -4.83 5.45
N LEU A 211 5.90 -5.59 6.40
CA LEU A 211 4.94 -5.19 7.43
C LEU A 211 5.38 -5.83 8.74
N GLY A 212 5.17 -5.13 9.85
CA GLY A 212 5.43 -5.68 11.18
C GLY A 212 4.47 -5.10 12.20
N ILE A 213 3.92 -5.95 13.06
CA ILE A 213 2.99 -5.57 14.12
C ILE A 213 3.43 -6.23 15.41
N GLY A 214 3.72 -5.42 16.42
CA GLY A 214 4.13 -5.95 17.71
C GLY A 214 3.88 -4.97 18.83
N ASN A 215 3.88 -5.48 20.06
CA ASN A 215 3.85 -4.60 21.21
C ASN A 215 5.11 -3.73 21.27
N ARG A 216 5.10 -2.70 22.13
CA ARG A 216 6.20 -1.73 22.20
C ARG A 216 7.58 -2.33 22.44
N SER A 217 7.70 -3.37 23.28
CA SER A 217 8.98 -4.00 23.59
C SER A 217 9.50 -4.86 22.42
N PHE A 218 8.64 -5.64 21.79
CA PHE A 218 9.02 -6.48 20.65
C PHE A 218 9.36 -5.62 19.44
N SER A 219 8.57 -4.56 19.22
CA SER A 219 8.82 -3.58 18.16
C SER A 219 10.10 -2.78 18.39
N ALA A 220 10.51 -2.54 19.64
CA ALA A 220 11.82 -1.94 19.92
C ALA A 220 12.95 -2.79 19.34
N VAL A 221 12.93 -4.11 19.59
CA VAL A 221 13.93 -5.01 19.01
C VAL A 221 13.76 -5.07 17.50
N ALA A 222 12.55 -5.28 16.98
CA ALA A 222 12.30 -5.49 15.55
C ALA A 222 12.74 -4.30 14.69
N LEU A 223 12.54 -3.07 15.16
CA LEU A 223 12.82 -1.87 14.39
C LEU A 223 14.24 -1.31 14.60
N SER A 224 15.01 -1.78 15.58
CA SER A 224 16.43 -1.45 15.79
C SER A 224 17.36 -2.13 14.78
N ARG A 225 17.16 -1.83 13.49
CA ARG A 225 17.79 -2.52 12.35
C ARG A 225 19.25 -2.13 12.13
N LEU A 226 19.68 -0.94 12.54
CA LEU A 226 21.07 -0.49 12.48
C LEU A 226 21.81 -0.75 13.79
N SER A 227 21.24 -0.35 14.93
CA SER A 227 21.95 -0.42 16.22
C SER A 227 22.23 -1.86 16.68
N LEU A 228 21.48 -2.85 16.18
CA LEU A 228 21.71 -4.26 16.48
C LEU A 228 22.67 -4.97 15.53
N LEU A 229 23.18 -4.31 14.48
CA LEU A 229 24.14 -4.93 13.54
C LEU A 229 25.43 -5.38 14.24
N SER A 230 25.97 -4.59 15.17
CA SER A 230 27.17 -4.98 15.93
C SER A 230 26.93 -6.25 16.75
N ARG A 231 25.76 -6.39 17.37
CA ARG A 231 25.37 -7.58 18.15
C ARG A 231 25.26 -8.82 17.26
N LEU A 232 24.67 -8.67 16.07
CA LEU A 232 24.60 -9.74 15.07
C LEU A 232 26.02 -10.16 14.62
N SER A 233 26.89 -9.20 14.36
CA SER A 233 28.29 -9.47 13.99
C SER A 233 29.05 -10.17 15.12
N SER A 234 28.91 -9.72 16.38
CA SER A 234 29.54 -10.35 17.54
C SER A 234 29.05 -11.77 17.80
N ALA A 235 27.83 -12.10 17.38
CA ALA A 235 27.29 -13.46 17.44
C ALA A 235 27.78 -14.36 16.28
N GLY A 236 28.63 -13.86 15.39
CA GLY A 236 29.29 -14.63 14.33
C GLY A 236 28.51 -14.74 13.02
N PHE A 237 27.40 -14.01 12.86
CA PHE A 237 26.61 -14.04 11.64
C PHE A 237 27.30 -13.26 10.49
N HIS A 238 27.03 -13.69 9.25
CA HIS A 238 27.63 -13.14 8.04
C HIS A 238 26.69 -13.32 6.83
N ASN A 239 26.93 -12.53 5.78
CA ASN A 239 26.21 -12.60 4.49
C ASN A 239 24.67 -12.58 4.60
N LEU A 240 24.12 -11.77 5.51
CA LEU A 240 22.68 -11.64 5.71
C LEU A 240 22.08 -10.61 4.76
N ASN A 241 20.99 -10.96 4.07
CA ASN A 241 20.14 -9.97 3.39
C ASN A 241 19.20 -9.30 4.41
N SER A 242 18.26 -8.45 3.96
CA SER A 242 17.35 -7.76 4.87
C SER A 242 16.51 -8.74 5.70
N GLU A 243 15.82 -9.65 5.04
CA GLU A 243 14.88 -10.57 5.66
C GLU A 243 15.58 -11.59 6.57
N SER A 244 16.76 -12.09 6.18
CA SER A 244 17.55 -13.00 7.01
C SER A 244 18.18 -12.26 8.20
N ALA A 245 18.67 -11.03 8.02
CA ALA A 245 19.09 -10.19 9.13
C ALA A 245 17.93 -9.90 10.10
N PHE A 246 16.71 -9.75 9.60
CA PHE A 246 15.53 -9.55 10.41
C PHE A 246 15.18 -10.77 11.25
N ASN A 247 15.15 -11.95 10.62
CA ASN A 247 14.91 -13.21 11.31
C ASN A 247 15.96 -13.48 12.40
N THR A 248 17.25 -13.32 12.06
CA THR A 248 18.36 -13.52 12.99
C THR A 248 18.28 -12.55 14.16
N GLN A 249 17.92 -11.29 13.92
CA GLN A 249 17.75 -10.29 14.97
C GLN A 249 16.64 -10.68 15.95
N LEU A 250 15.45 -11.08 15.47
CA LEU A 250 14.38 -11.51 16.36
C LEU A 250 14.78 -12.74 17.16
N SER A 251 15.43 -13.72 16.51
CA SER A 251 15.87 -14.96 17.14
C SER A 251 16.93 -14.71 18.23
N LEU A 252 17.94 -13.89 17.95
CA LEU A 252 19.03 -13.57 18.89
C LEU A 252 18.51 -12.92 20.19
N PHE A 253 17.42 -12.18 20.11
CA PHE A 253 16.79 -11.49 21.23
C PHE A 253 15.55 -12.22 21.78
N ASN A 254 15.37 -13.50 21.42
CA ASN A 254 14.26 -14.35 21.88
C ASN A 254 12.87 -13.73 21.64
N ILE A 255 12.72 -13.00 20.54
CA ILE A 255 11.43 -12.45 20.11
C ILE A 255 10.70 -13.51 19.29
N SER A 256 9.64 -14.08 19.86
CA SER A 256 8.73 -14.97 19.14
C SER A 256 8.07 -14.22 17.98
N SER A 257 8.00 -14.83 16.80
CA SER A 257 7.33 -14.27 15.62
C SER A 257 6.24 -15.20 15.08
N VAL A 258 5.20 -14.60 14.51
CA VAL A 258 4.09 -15.32 13.88
C VAL A 258 3.86 -14.77 12.48
N GLN A 259 3.77 -15.67 11.50
CA GLN A 259 3.44 -15.33 10.12
C GLN A 259 1.93 -15.40 9.91
N LEU A 260 1.33 -14.32 9.38
CA LEU A 260 -0.09 -14.25 9.04
C LEU A 260 -0.30 -13.81 7.58
N LYS A 261 -1.50 -14.07 7.07
CA LYS A 261 -1.96 -13.60 5.76
C LYS A 261 -2.41 -12.15 5.82
N PHE A 262 -2.02 -11.34 4.84
CA PHE A 262 -2.44 -9.94 4.75
C PHE A 262 -2.87 -9.54 3.33
N PRO A 263 -3.91 -8.70 3.19
CA PRO A 263 -4.44 -8.28 1.89
C PRO A 263 -3.66 -7.08 1.32
N PHE A 264 -2.35 -7.24 1.13
CA PHE A 264 -1.52 -6.22 0.49
C PHE A 264 -0.38 -6.82 -0.32
N CYS A 265 0.17 -6.01 -1.23
CA CYS A 265 1.36 -6.32 -2.00
C CYS A 265 2.26 -5.09 -2.12
N ILE A 266 3.51 -5.26 -2.55
CA ILE A 266 4.46 -4.18 -2.79
C ILE A 266 4.44 -3.83 -4.26
N LEU A 267 3.95 -2.63 -4.55
CA LEU A 267 3.88 -2.12 -5.91
C LEU A 267 5.31 -1.83 -6.41
N SER A 268 5.68 -2.33 -7.60
CA SER A 268 7.07 -2.22 -8.06
C SER A 268 7.25 -1.98 -9.55
N ASP A 269 8.15 -1.06 -9.89
CA ASP A 269 8.65 -0.86 -11.27
C ASP A 269 9.78 -1.84 -11.63
N ARG A 270 10.30 -2.62 -10.68
CA ARG A 270 11.45 -3.52 -10.89
C ARG A 270 11.11 -4.61 -11.89
N LYS A 271 12.05 -4.94 -12.77
CA LYS A 271 11.95 -6.09 -13.67
C LYS A 271 12.34 -7.38 -12.94
N PHE A 272 11.62 -8.46 -13.24
CA PHE A 272 11.88 -9.79 -12.70
C PHE A 272 11.82 -10.82 -13.82
N GLY A 273 12.60 -11.90 -13.68
CA GLY A 273 12.58 -13.01 -14.63
C GLY A 273 11.24 -13.76 -14.59
N TYR A 274 10.76 -14.18 -15.76
CA TYR A 274 9.57 -15.00 -15.92
C TYR A 274 9.84 -16.19 -16.88
N PRO A 275 9.38 -17.42 -16.58
CA PRO A 275 8.75 -17.82 -15.32
C PRO A 275 9.73 -17.73 -14.13
N PRO A 276 9.24 -17.54 -12.89
CA PRO A 276 10.11 -17.48 -11.73
C PRO A 276 10.80 -18.83 -11.53
N LYS A 277 12.14 -18.85 -11.55
CA LYS A 277 12.96 -20.03 -11.26
C LYS A 277 13.16 -20.19 -9.73
N SER A 278 13.92 -21.19 -9.28
CA SER A 278 14.13 -21.53 -7.85
C SER A 278 14.59 -20.39 -6.92
N ALA A 279 15.15 -19.29 -7.44
CA ALA A 279 15.44 -18.05 -6.71
C ALA A 279 14.84 -16.79 -7.39
N GLY A 280 13.87 -17.02 -8.28
CA GLY A 280 13.09 -15.99 -8.95
C GLY A 280 12.12 -15.32 -7.99
N THR A 281 11.40 -14.30 -8.46
CA THR A 281 10.41 -13.58 -7.67
C THR A 281 9.14 -13.48 -8.49
N PRO A 282 8.05 -14.16 -8.10
CA PRO A 282 6.76 -14.00 -8.76
C PRO A 282 6.28 -12.56 -8.56
N VAL A 283 5.58 -12.04 -9.57
CA VAL A 283 4.95 -10.72 -9.50
C VAL A 283 3.47 -10.89 -9.75
N ALA A 284 2.67 -10.60 -8.74
CA ALA A 284 1.22 -10.70 -8.80
C ALA A 284 0.60 -9.55 -9.61
N SER A 285 -0.54 -9.80 -10.24
CA SER A 285 -1.45 -8.72 -10.61
C SER A 285 -2.07 -8.13 -9.36
N ILE A 286 -2.27 -6.80 -9.34
CA ILE A 286 -3.09 -6.16 -8.29
C ILE A 286 -4.54 -6.63 -8.30
N SER A 287 -5.02 -7.21 -9.42
CA SER A 287 -6.33 -7.85 -9.55
C SER A 287 -6.44 -9.18 -8.83
N SER A 288 -5.32 -9.75 -8.35
CA SER A 288 -5.31 -11.08 -7.74
C SER A 288 -6.25 -11.11 -6.53
N PRO A 289 -7.05 -12.18 -6.35
CA PRO A 289 -7.98 -12.28 -5.21
C PRO A 289 -7.30 -12.20 -3.85
N GLY A 290 -6.04 -12.65 -3.74
CA GLY A 290 -5.25 -12.57 -2.53
C GLY A 290 -5.68 -13.59 -1.45
N PRO A 291 -5.16 -13.46 -0.22
CA PRO A 291 -4.26 -12.41 0.26
C PRO A 291 -2.83 -12.53 -0.30
N LEU A 292 -2.21 -11.40 -0.61
CA LEU A 292 -0.91 -11.33 -1.30
C LEU A 292 0.31 -11.19 -0.37
N SER A 293 0.07 -10.92 0.92
CA SER A 293 1.07 -10.96 2.01
C SER A 293 2.40 -10.25 1.71
N GLY A 294 2.35 -9.12 1.02
CA GLY A 294 3.55 -8.32 0.72
C GLY A 294 4.40 -8.84 -0.44
N THR A 295 3.90 -9.76 -1.27
CA THR A 295 4.59 -10.07 -2.53
C THR A 295 4.75 -8.84 -3.43
N TYR A 296 5.61 -8.89 -4.43
CA TYR A 296 5.63 -7.83 -5.44
C TYR A 296 4.42 -7.92 -6.36
N CYS A 297 3.88 -6.76 -6.74
CA CYS A 297 2.72 -6.67 -7.63
C CYS A 297 2.79 -5.48 -8.60
N ARG A 298 1.98 -5.55 -9.65
CA ARG A 298 1.83 -4.51 -10.69
C ARG A 298 0.39 -4.48 -11.24
N PRO A 299 -0.13 -3.31 -11.69
CA PRO A 299 -1.27 -3.26 -12.58
C PRO A 299 -0.89 -3.91 -13.92
N CYS A 300 -1.47 -5.08 -14.20
CA CYS A 300 -1.20 -5.80 -15.43
C CYS A 300 -2.40 -6.68 -15.80
N ILE A 301 -2.49 -7.04 -17.08
CA ILE A 301 -3.29 -8.17 -17.50
C ILE A 301 -2.53 -9.45 -17.12
N PRO A 302 -3.11 -10.35 -16.28
CA PRO A 302 -2.40 -11.54 -15.87
C PRO A 302 -2.13 -12.49 -17.05
N ILE A 303 -0.89 -12.93 -17.18
CA ILE A 303 -0.47 -13.88 -18.21
C ILE A 303 -0.59 -15.34 -17.76
N CYS A 304 -0.74 -15.57 -16.46
CA CYS A 304 -0.80 -16.90 -15.89
C CYS A 304 -1.75 -16.94 -14.68
N LYS A 305 -2.78 -17.77 -14.79
CA LYS A 305 -3.84 -17.98 -13.80
C LYS A 305 -4.34 -19.42 -13.83
N GLY A 306 -4.96 -19.89 -12.75
CA GLY A 306 -5.52 -21.24 -12.65
C GLY A 306 -4.47 -22.32 -12.97
N LYS A 307 -4.78 -23.19 -13.94
CA LYS A 307 -3.92 -24.32 -14.34
C LYS A 307 -2.49 -23.93 -14.69
N CYS A 308 -2.27 -22.74 -15.28
CA CYS A 308 -0.92 -22.27 -15.57
C CYS A 308 -0.05 -22.16 -14.29
N LEU A 309 -0.63 -21.74 -13.15
CA LEU A 309 0.09 -21.62 -11.89
C LEU A 309 0.42 -22.98 -11.27
N GLU A 310 -0.49 -23.95 -11.41
CA GLU A 310 -0.26 -25.34 -11.00
C GLU A 310 0.95 -25.93 -11.72
N GLU A 311 1.10 -25.64 -13.01
CA GLU A 311 2.21 -26.11 -13.85
C GLU A 311 3.55 -25.41 -13.54
N LEU A 312 3.53 -24.17 -13.02
CA LEU A 312 4.74 -23.43 -12.66
C LEU A 312 5.46 -23.95 -11.42
N GLY A 313 4.80 -24.76 -10.58
CA GLY A 313 5.44 -25.36 -9.41
C GLY A 313 6.01 -24.34 -8.42
N LEU A 314 5.25 -23.28 -8.10
CA LEU A 314 5.68 -22.18 -7.24
C LEU A 314 6.08 -22.63 -5.82
N ASP A 315 5.66 -23.82 -5.38
CA ASP A 315 6.07 -24.41 -4.11
C ASP A 315 7.59 -24.62 -3.99
N SER A 316 8.31 -24.70 -5.12
CA SER A 316 9.78 -24.70 -5.14
C SER A 316 10.40 -23.42 -4.57
N LEU A 317 9.62 -22.34 -4.44
CA LEU A 317 10.06 -21.03 -3.94
C LEU A 317 9.86 -20.87 -2.43
N LYS A 318 9.40 -21.90 -1.71
CA LYS A 318 8.89 -21.82 -0.32
C LYS A 318 9.81 -21.07 0.66
N TRP A 319 11.12 -21.21 0.49
CA TRP A 319 12.13 -20.60 1.34
C TRP A 319 12.61 -19.22 0.86
N TRP A 320 12.15 -18.78 -0.31
CA TRP A 320 12.60 -17.58 -0.97
C TRP A 320 11.44 -16.60 -1.18
N SER A 321 10.77 -16.64 -2.32
CA SER A 321 9.79 -15.62 -2.73
C SER A 321 8.36 -16.17 -2.81
N TRP A 322 8.11 -17.32 -2.20
CA TRP A 322 6.81 -18.00 -2.28
C TRP A 322 5.65 -17.13 -1.81
N ILE A 323 4.51 -17.38 -2.44
CA ILE A 323 3.23 -16.77 -2.15
C ILE A 323 2.15 -17.85 -2.25
N GLU A 324 1.12 -17.76 -1.41
CA GLU A 324 -0.04 -18.63 -1.56
C GLU A 324 -0.71 -18.39 -2.92
N TRP A 325 -0.76 -19.44 -3.72
CA TRP A 325 -1.30 -19.42 -5.07
C TRP A 325 -2.50 -20.35 -5.24
N ARG A 326 -2.75 -21.22 -4.26
CA ARG A 326 -3.83 -22.22 -4.32
C ARG A 326 -5.20 -21.57 -4.22
N ASN A 327 -6.22 -22.32 -4.65
CA ASN A 327 -7.61 -21.88 -4.63
C ASN A 327 -7.85 -20.59 -5.44
N GLY A 328 -7.01 -20.32 -6.44
CA GLY A 328 -7.13 -19.13 -7.29
C GLY A 328 -6.78 -17.82 -6.59
N SER A 329 -6.01 -17.84 -5.50
CA SER A 329 -5.61 -16.63 -4.77
C SER A 329 -4.66 -15.72 -5.54
N LEU A 330 -4.01 -16.23 -6.59
CA LEU A 330 -2.95 -15.55 -7.31
C LEU A 330 -3.22 -15.50 -8.82
N GLU A 331 -2.84 -14.39 -9.42
CA GLU A 331 -2.67 -14.23 -10.87
C GLU A 331 -1.34 -13.53 -11.13
N LEU A 332 -0.54 -13.98 -12.11
CA LEU A 332 0.83 -13.45 -12.32
C LEU A 332 0.93 -12.50 -13.52
N CYS A 333 1.71 -11.44 -13.34
CA CYS A 333 2.18 -10.55 -14.39
C CYS A 333 3.44 -11.08 -15.08
N ASP A 334 3.63 -10.68 -16.35
CA ASP A 334 4.97 -10.70 -16.94
C ASP A 334 5.76 -9.49 -16.44
N ALA A 335 6.73 -9.76 -15.59
CA ALA A 335 7.55 -8.74 -14.98
C ALA A 335 8.87 -8.46 -15.72
N ARG A 336 9.11 -9.07 -16.89
CA ARG A 336 10.37 -8.89 -17.64
C ARG A 336 10.51 -7.49 -18.25
N LEU A 337 9.38 -6.86 -18.56
CA LEU A 337 9.28 -5.56 -19.21
C LEU A 337 8.85 -4.46 -18.21
N PRO A 338 8.89 -3.18 -18.62
CA PRO A 338 8.17 -2.11 -17.92
C PRO A 338 6.67 -2.42 -17.78
N TRP A 339 5.93 -1.59 -17.03
CA TRP A 339 4.47 -1.73 -16.97
C TRP A 339 3.85 -1.58 -18.36
N GLN A 340 2.74 -2.28 -18.59
CA GLN A 340 2.01 -2.27 -19.86
C GLN A 340 1.48 -0.85 -20.15
N GLU A 341 1.29 -0.49 -21.42
CA GLU A 341 0.85 0.87 -21.79
C GLU A 341 -0.51 1.24 -21.19
N ASP A 342 -1.40 0.26 -21.05
CA ASP A 342 -2.76 0.35 -20.49
C ASP A 342 -2.81 0.17 -18.96
N TRP A 343 -1.67 0.21 -18.26
CA TRP A 343 -1.63 -0.01 -16.80
C TRP A 343 -2.53 0.95 -16.02
N GLU A 344 -2.71 2.19 -16.50
CA GLU A 344 -3.55 3.20 -15.84
C GLU A 344 -5.02 2.76 -15.83
N GLU A 345 -5.52 2.23 -16.94
CA GLU A 345 -6.90 1.72 -17.06
C GLU A 345 -7.11 0.51 -16.15
N ILE A 346 -6.13 -0.41 -16.14
CA ILE A 346 -6.16 -1.60 -15.28
C ILE A 346 -6.19 -1.19 -13.81
N PHE A 347 -5.31 -0.26 -13.42
CA PHE A 347 -5.28 0.26 -12.06
C PHE A 347 -6.59 0.93 -11.66
N ASP A 348 -7.12 1.83 -12.49
CA ASP A 348 -8.33 2.58 -12.18
C ASP A 348 -9.54 1.66 -12.01
N LYS A 349 -9.61 0.60 -12.84
CA LYS A 349 -10.62 -0.46 -12.75
C LYS A 349 -10.52 -1.24 -11.43
N ASP A 350 -9.33 -1.69 -11.06
CA ASP A 350 -9.14 -2.62 -9.94
C ASP A 350 -9.05 -1.91 -8.58
N ALA A 351 -8.44 -0.72 -8.53
CA ALA A 351 -8.30 0.09 -7.32
C ALA A 351 -9.56 0.93 -7.03
N GLY A 352 -10.35 1.20 -8.07
CA GLY A 352 -11.59 1.95 -8.00
C GLY A 352 -11.41 3.48 -8.06
N ILE A 353 -12.55 4.16 -8.21
CA ILE A 353 -12.65 5.59 -8.57
C ILE A 353 -11.87 6.51 -7.61
N ALA A 354 -11.89 6.23 -6.30
CA ALA A 354 -11.20 7.08 -5.34
C ALA A 354 -9.68 7.06 -5.52
N ALA A 355 -9.10 5.89 -5.81
CA ALA A 355 -7.67 5.76 -6.07
C ALA A 355 -7.30 6.33 -7.45
N ALA A 356 -8.15 6.10 -8.46
CA ALA A 356 -8.01 6.68 -9.80
C ALA A 356 -7.96 8.22 -9.75
N ASN A 357 -8.89 8.84 -9.03
CA ASN A 357 -8.94 10.29 -8.89
C ASN A 357 -7.70 10.85 -8.17
N ALA A 358 -7.18 10.14 -7.16
CA ALA A 358 -5.97 10.55 -6.47
C ALA A 358 -4.74 10.48 -7.40
N ARG A 359 -4.63 9.43 -8.22
CA ARG A 359 -3.59 9.28 -9.24
C ARG A 359 -3.62 10.43 -10.24
N LEU A 360 -4.79 10.69 -10.83
CA LEU A 360 -4.98 11.78 -11.81
C LEU A 360 -4.63 13.14 -11.21
N ARG A 361 -5.13 13.43 -10.00
CA ARG A 361 -4.81 14.68 -9.30
C ARG A 361 -3.31 14.87 -9.07
N VAL A 362 -2.56 13.82 -8.75
CA VAL A 362 -1.10 13.92 -8.58
C VAL A 362 -0.40 14.09 -9.94
N LYS A 363 -0.90 13.44 -10.99
CA LYS A 363 -0.34 13.51 -12.36
C LYS A 363 -0.50 14.91 -12.97
N GLU A 364 -1.65 15.54 -12.75
CA GLU A 364 -2.01 16.85 -13.32
C GLU A 364 -1.59 18.04 -12.44
N MET A 365 -1.06 17.75 -11.25
CA MET A 365 -0.65 18.74 -10.27
C MET A 365 0.37 19.71 -10.88
N ASN A 366 0.19 21.00 -10.66
CA ASN A 366 1.21 22.01 -10.93
C ASN A 366 2.04 22.34 -9.67
N ILE A 367 3.04 23.20 -9.79
CA ILE A 367 3.92 23.54 -8.66
C ILE A 367 3.19 24.24 -7.52
N ASP A 368 2.27 25.17 -7.82
CA ASP A 368 1.53 25.91 -6.80
C ASP A 368 0.59 24.97 -6.04
N GLU A 369 -0.10 24.08 -6.76
CA GLU A 369 -0.91 23.02 -6.17
C GLU A 369 -0.07 22.08 -5.32
N CYS A 370 1.10 21.65 -5.81
CA CYS A 370 2.04 20.83 -5.03
C CYS A 370 2.38 21.49 -3.69
N VAL A 371 2.75 22.77 -3.72
CA VAL A 371 3.10 23.52 -2.51
C VAL A 371 1.91 23.58 -1.56
N GLN A 372 0.71 23.88 -2.06
CA GLN A 372 -0.52 23.92 -1.25
C GLN A 372 -0.85 22.56 -0.61
N GLU A 373 -0.69 21.47 -1.35
CA GLU A 373 -0.96 20.10 -0.88
C GLU A 373 0.04 19.68 0.21
N VAL A 374 1.33 19.94 0.01
CA VAL A 374 2.39 19.64 0.98
C VAL A 374 2.27 20.55 2.22
N GLU A 375 1.93 21.83 2.07
CA GLU A 375 1.58 22.72 3.19
C GLU A 375 0.33 22.22 3.95
N GLY A 376 -0.63 21.62 3.25
CA GLY A 376 -1.76 20.95 3.86
C GLY A 376 -1.34 19.82 4.81
N LEU A 377 -0.41 18.98 4.38
CA LEU A 377 0.15 17.92 5.23
C LEU A 377 0.99 18.52 6.39
N LYS A 378 1.84 19.51 6.11
CA LYS A 378 2.67 20.19 7.12
C LYS A 378 1.83 20.79 8.24
N ARG A 379 0.69 21.43 7.91
CA ARG A 379 -0.27 21.96 8.90
C ARG A 379 -1.01 20.88 9.67
N LYS A 380 -1.25 19.71 9.06
CA LYS A 380 -1.93 18.58 9.69
C LYS A 380 -1.02 17.84 10.68
N ALA A 381 0.28 17.79 10.41
CA ALA A 381 1.25 17.13 11.27
C ALA A 381 1.51 17.93 12.56
N GLU A 382 1.47 17.28 13.73
CA GLU A 382 1.87 17.92 14.99
C GLU A 382 3.35 18.35 14.97
N ARG A 383 4.18 17.61 14.22
CA ARG A 383 5.58 17.93 14.02
C ARG A 383 6.02 17.68 12.58
N TRP A 384 6.70 18.67 12.01
CA TRP A 384 7.33 18.61 10.70
C TRP A 384 8.85 18.64 10.85
N ASN A 385 9.51 17.58 10.41
CA ASN A 385 10.97 17.47 10.35
C ASN A 385 11.39 17.16 8.91
N GLY A 386 11.27 18.16 8.04
CA GLY A 386 11.71 18.06 6.66
C GLY A 386 11.86 19.45 6.03
N PRO A 387 12.29 19.50 4.76
CA PRO A 387 12.42 20.76 4.04
C PRO A 387 11.10 21.53 3.94
N ASP A 388 11.19 22.79 3.52
CA ASP A 388 10.00 23.56 3.23
C ASP A 388 9.24 23.01 2.03
N PRO A 389 7.90 23.11 2.00
CA PRO A 389 7.08 22.57 0.93
C PRO A 389 7.49 23.02 -0.47
N ILE A 390 7.91 24.28 -0.63
CA ILE A 390 8.46 24.79 -1.89
C ILE A 390 9.73 24.06 -2.33
N GLU A 391 10.60 23.68 -1.39
CA GLU A 391 11.82 22.93 -1.71
C GLU A 391 11.49 21.50 -2.16
N ILE A 392 10.55 20.83 -1.48
CA ILE A 392 10.10 19.48 -1.82
C ILE A 392 9.49 19.47 -3.23
N CYS A 393 8.63 20.45 -3.54
CA CYS A 393 8.01 20.57 -4.85
C CYS A 393 9.04 20.94 -5.93
N ASN A 394 9.91 21.92 -5.69
CA ASN A 394 10.99 22.27 -6.62
C ASN A 394 11.88 21.06 -6.95
N PHE A 395 12.19 20.21 -5.96
CA PHE A 395 12.96 18.99 -6.20
C PHE A 395 12.27 18.06 -7.21
N ALA A 396 10.94 17.92 -7.13
CA ALA A 396 10.17 17.14 -8.08
C ALA A 396 10.20 17.74 -9.50
N TYR A 397 9.90 19.04 -9.64
CA TYR A 397 9.77 19.68 -10.96
C TYR A 397 11.10 19.99 -11.64
N HIS A 398 12.18 20.29 -10.90
CA HIS A 398 13.51 20.45 -11.50
C HIS A 398 14.01 19.16 -12.18
N LYS A 399 13.71 18.00 -11.59
CA LYS A 399 14.12 16.72 -12.17
C LYS A 399 13.25 16.31 -13.36
N LEU A 400 11.96 16.65 -13.33
CA LEU A 400 11.05 16.46 -14.47
C LEU A 400 11.51 17.25 -15.70
N ASN A 401 11.90 18.51 -15.53
CA ASN A 401 12.37 19.33 -16.64
C ASN A 401 13.70 18.82 -17.23
N LYS A 402 14.61 18.32 -16.39
CA LYS A 402 15.87 17.74 -16.86
C LYS A 402 15.67 16.46 -17.70
N ASN A 403 14.65 15.66 -17.37
CA ASN A 403 14.30 14.45 -18.13
C ASN A 403 13.54 14.73 -19.44
N LEU A 404 13.13 15.98 -19.70
CA LEU A 404 12.51 16.39 -20.97
C LEU A 404 13.52 16.99 -21.96
N GLU A 405 14.73 17.32 -21.49
CA GLU A 405 15.85 17.83 -22.30
C GLU A 405 16.81 16.73 -22.76
N ASP A 406 16.72 15.53 -22.18
CA ASP A 406 17.40 14.29 -22.57
C ASP A 406 16.45 13.34 -23.32
#